data_AF-A0A3L7PTM0-F1
#
_entry.id   AF-A0A3L7PTM0-F1
#
_cell.length_a   1.000
_cell.length_b   1.000
_cell.length_c   1.000
_cell.angle_alpha   90.00
_cell.angle_beta   90.00
_cell.angle_gamma   90.00
#
_symmetry.space_group_name_H-M   'P 1'
#
loop_
_entity.id
_entity.type
_entity.pdbx_description
1 polymer ?
#
loop_
_entity_poly.entity_id
_entity_poly.type
_entity_poly.pdbx_seq_one_letter_code
_entity_poly.pdbx_strand_id
1 'polypeptide(L)'
;MASIAKGRELFYGDKANCVKCHGPTAMGDGQANDYDDWNKTIVEWTKEVLGTDDEQWASRAHRVLDGDSLEPRTIPPRNLRRGIYRGGRRPLDLYYRIHAGINGAPMPAAKGTVPPEDIWHIVNYVLSLPYELDGELGADRPMVARDRF
;
A
#
# COMPACT_ATOMS: atom_id res chain seq x y z
N MET A 1 16.58 14.52 13.73
CA MET A 1 16.31 13.13 14.16
C MET A 1 14.97 12.96 14.88
N ALA A 2 14.52 13.89 15.73
CA ALA A 2 13.24 13.76 16.46
C ALA A 2 12.00 13.51 15.58
N SER A 3 11.84 14.22 14.46
CA SER A 3 10.70 14.05 13.54
C SER A 3 10.63 12.63 12.94
N ILE A 4 11.76 12.08 12.52
CA ILE A 4 11.87 10.73 11.94
C ILE A 4 11.53 9.68 13.01
N ALA A 5 12.07 9.84 14.23
CA ALA A 5 11.78 8.93 15.34
C ALA A 5 10.28 8.92 15.69
N LYS A 6 9.63 10.09 15.70
CA LYS A 6 8.18 10.17 15.92
C LYS A 6 7.38 9.55 14.78
N GLY A 7 7.81 9.80 13.53
CA GLY A 7 7.20 9.20 12.35
C GLY A 7 7.28 7.68 12.36
N ARG A 8 8.42 7.13 12.81
CA ARG A 8 8.61 5.70 13.02
C ARG A 8 7.64 5.16 14.07
N GLU A 9 7.56 5.79 15.25
CA GLU A 9 6.61 5.41 16.30
C GLU A 9 5.17 5.36 15.77
N LEU A 10 4.75 6.36 15.00
CA LEU A 10 3.42 6.40 14.41
C LEU A 10 3.21 5.31 13.36
N PHE A 11 4.21 5.06 12.49
CA PHE A 11 4.14 4.04 11.45
C PHE A 11 3.95 2.62 12.02
N TYR A 12 4.67 2.30 13.11
CA TYR A 12 4.61 1.01 13.78
C TYR A 12 3.56 0.93 14.89
N GLY A 13 3.00 2.05 15.31
CA GLY A 13 2.00 2.12 16.37
C GLY A 13 0.57 1.96 15.87
N ASP A 14 -0.36 1.80 16.82
CA ASP A 14 -1.75 1.45 16.52
C ASP A 14 -2.58 2.62 15.95
N LYS A 15 -2.11 3.86 16.10
CA LYS A 15 -2.82 5.04 15.58
C LYS A 15 -2.80 5.09 14.05
N ALA A 16 -1.62 5.12 13.45
CA ALA A 16 -1.53 5.12 11.98
C ALA A 16 -1.57 3.69 11.41
N ASN A 17 -1.08 2.72 12.18
CA ASN A 17 -1.08 1.28 11.88
C ASN A 17 -0.58 0.94 10.45
N CYS A 18 0.36 1.74 9.94
CA CYS A 18 0.86 1.61 8.57
C CYS A 18 1.61 0.28 8.37
N VAL A 19 2.28 -0.19 9.43
CA VAL A 19 3.02 -1.45 9.46
C VAL A 19 2.16 -2.66 9.12
N LYS A 20 0.86 -2.65 9.43
CA LYS A 20 -0.02 -3.79 9.15
C LYS A 20 0.00 -4.20 7.67
N CYS A 21 0.02 -3.23 6.77
CA CYS A 21 0.06 -3.47 5.33
C CYS A 21 1.48 -3.32 4.76
N HIS A 22 2.21 -2.28 5.16
CA HIS A 22 3.54 -2.02 4.60
C HIS A 22 4.65 -2.93 5.16
N GLY A 23 4.37 -3.64 6.25
CA GLY A 23 5.23 -4.65 6.85
C GLY A 23 6.35 -4.07 7.72
N PRO A 24 7.02 -4.92 8.51
CA PRO A 24 8.04 -4.49 9.45
C PRO A 24 9.29 -3.93 8.76
N THR A 25 9.59 -4.38 7.54
CA THR A 25 10.72 -3.88 6.75
C THR A 25 10.33 -2.70 5.86
N ALA A 26 9.06 -2.30 5.83
CA ALA A 26 8.50 -1.30 4.91
C ALA A 26 8.70 -1.64 3.42
N MET A 27 8.93 -2.92 3.10
CA MET A 27 9.06 -3.40 1.72
C MET A 27 7.71 -3.76 1.08
N GLY A 28 6.60 -3.60 1.80
CA GLY A 28 5.29 -4.09 1.37
C GLY A 28 5.07 -5.57 1.73
N ASP A 29 5.79 -6.04 2.75
CA ASP A 29 5.83 -7.40 3.29
C ASP A 29 4.85 -7.60 4.47
N GLY A 30 3.86 -6.72 4.60
CA GLY A 30 2.75 -6.87 5.54
C GLY A 30 1.57 -7.60 4.89
N GLN A 31 0.35 -7.24 5.28
CA GLN A 31 -0.87 -7.76 4.69
C GLN A 31 -0.97 -7.39 3.19
N ALA A 32 -0.96 -8.40 2.33
CA ALA A 32 -1.04 -8.26 0.86
C ALA A 32 -2.15 -9.13 0.22
N ASN A 33 -3.17 -9.48 1.01
CA ASN A 33 -4.29 -10.35 0.60
C ASN A 33 -5.59 -9.60 0.29
N ASP A 34 -5.55 -8.27 0.19
CA ASP A 34 -6.72 -7.45 -0.09
C ASP A 34 -6.77 -6.95 -1.54
N TYR A 35 -7.97 -6.69 -2.04
CA TYR A 35 -8.25 -6.29 -3.42
C TYR A 35 -8.61 -4.80 -3.51
N ASP A 36 -8.49 -4.18 -4.69
CA ASP A 36 -9.23 -2.94 -4.93
C ASP A 36 -10.74 -3.18 -4.89
N ASP A 37 -11.47 -2.08 -4.74
CA ASP A 37 -12.94 -2.12 -4.66
C ASP A 37 -13.57 -2.80 -5.89
N TRP A 38 -12.98 -2.69 -7.08
CA TRP A 38 -13.50 -3.31 -8.30
C TRP A 38 -13.33 -4.83 -8.28
N ASN A 39 -12.15 -5.31 -7.92
CA ASN A 39 -11.82 -6.72 -7.78
C ASN A 39 -12.55 -7.36 -6.60
N LYS A 40 -12.78 -6.63 -5.50
CA LYS A 40 -13.61 -7.08 -4.37
C LYS A 40 -15.00 -7.46 -4.84
N THR A 41 -15.64 -6.60 -5.62
CA THR A 41 -16.99 -6.86 -6.16
C THR A 41 -17.01 -8.12 -7.02
N ILE A 42 -15.99 -8.35 -7.87
CA ILE A 42 -15.90 -9.57 -8.68
C ILE A 42 -15.75 -10.81 -7.80
N VAL A 43 -14.87 -10.76 -6.79
CA VAL A 43 -14.63 -11.89 -5.88
C VAL A 43 -15.86 -12.21 -5.03
N GLU A 44 -16.58 -11.19 -4.55
CA GLU A 44 -17.81 -11.36 -3.79
C GLU A 44 -18.93 -11.93 -4.65
N TRP A 45 -19.14 -11.36 -5.84
CA TRP A 45 -20.13 -11.87 -6.79
C TRP A 45 -19.84 -13.32 -7.21
N THR A 46 -18.57 -13.66 -7.43
CA THR A 46 -18.18 -15.05 -7.74
C THR A 46 -18.56 -16.01 -6.62
N LYS A 47 -18.41 -15.61 -5.35
CA LYS A 47 -18.83 -16.44 -4.20
C LYS A 47 -20.34 -16.62 -4.15
N GLU A 48 -21.11 -15.58 -4.43
CA GLU A 48 -22.58 -15.64 -4.50
C GLU A 48 -23.05 -16.59 -5.61
N VAL A 49 -22.42 -16.50 -6.79
CA VAL A 49 -22.71 -17.36 -7.95
C VAL A 49 -22.36 -18.82 -7.67
N LEU A 50 -21.20 -19.10 -7.07
CA LEU A 50 -20.79 -20.46 -6.72
C LEU A 50 -21.58 -21.06 -5.55
N GLY A 51 -22.20 -20.20 -4.72
CA GLY A 51 -22.99 -20.62 -3.57
C GLY A 51 -24.49 -20.74 -3.82
N THR A 52 -24.96 -20.55 -5.07
CA THR A 52 -26.38 -20.59 -5.42
C THR A 52 -26.84 -21.99 -5.81
N ASP A 53 -28.07 -22.36 -5.45
CA ASP A 53 -28.71 -23.60 -5.89
C ASP A 53 -29.41 -23.44 -7.27
N ASP A 54 -29.44 -22.22 -7.83
CA ASP A 54 -30.02 -21.96 -9.16
C ASP A 54 -28.99 -22.21 -10.27
N GLU A 55 -29.02 -23.42 -10.84
CA GLU A 55 -28.11 -23.83 -11.92
C GLU A 55 -28.21 -22.94 -13.18
N GLN A 56 -29.40 -22.39 -13.48
CA GLN A 56 -29.58 -21.54 -14.67
C GLN A 56 -28.94 -20.16 -14.46
N TRP A 57 -29.07 -19.61 -13.26
CA TRP A 57 -28.37 -18.39 -12.86
C TRP A 57 -26.86 -18.61 -12.86
N ALA A 58 -26.36 -19.68 -12.23
CA ALA A 58 -24.95 -20.01 -12.20
C ALA A 58 -24.35 -20.14 -13.61
N SER A 59 -25.01 -20.85 -14.53
CA SER A 59 -24.55 -21.01 -15.91
C SER A 59 -24.47 -19.69 -16.70
N ARG A 60 -25.44 -18.78 -16.48
CA ARG A 60 -25.43 -17.45 -17.13
C ARG A 60 -24.35 -16.56 -16.55
N ALA A 61 -24.16 -16.59 -15.24
CA ALA A 61 -23.13 -15.82 -14.56
C ALA A 61 -21.72 -16.30 -14.94
N HIS A 62 -21.48 -17.61 -15.02
CA HIS A 62 -20.23 -18.18 -15.53
C HIS A 62 -19.91 -17.70 -16.94
N ARG A 63 -20.89 -17.65 -17.85
CA ARG A 63 -20.66 -17.09 -19.20
C ARG A 63 -20.25 -15.61 -19.23
N VAL A 64 -20.62 -14.83 -18.21
CA VAL A 64 -20.24 -13.42 -18.08
C VAL A 64 -18.87 -13.29 -17.40
N LEU A 65 -18.59 -14.12 -16.39
CA LEU A 65 -17.34 -14.14 -15.65
C LEU A 65 -16.18 -14.73 -16.45
N ASP A 66 -16.43 -15.78 -17.23
CA ASP A 66 -15.45 -16.50 -18.05
C ASP A 66 -15.21 -15.82 -19.42
N GLY A 67 -15.66 -14.57 -19.59
CA GLY A 67 -15.36 -13.75 -20.76
C GLY A 67 -13.91 -13.24 -20.78
N ASP A 68 -13.60 -12.27 -21.64
CA ASP A 68 -12.24 -11.71 -21.82
C ASP A 68 -11.74 -10.84 -20.63
N SER A 69 -12.33 -10.96 -19.44
CA SER A 69 -11.90 -10.20 -18.27
C SER A 69 -10.64 -10.82 -17.64
N LEU A 70 -9.76 -9.98 -17.11
CA LEU A 70 -8.61 -10.45 -16.34
C LEU A 70 -9.08 -11.03 -14.99
N GLU A 71 -8.37 -12.05 -14.51
CA GLU A 71 -8.57 -12.60 -13.17
C GLU A 71 -8.34 -11.52 -12.10
N PRO A 72 -9.19 -11.46 -11.05
CA PRO A 72 -8.99 -10.53 -9.94
C PRO A 72 -7.64 -10.73 -9.26
N ARG A 73 -6.95 -9.62 -8.97
CA ARG A 73 -5.61 -9.63 -8.37
C ARG A 73 -5.61 -8.81 -7.09
N THR A 74 -4.96 -9.32 -6.06
CA THR A 74 -4.75 -8.54 -4.84
C THR A 74 -3.83 -7.35 -5.13
N ILE A 75 -3.95 -6.30 -4.32
CA ILE A 75 -3.11 -5.10 -4.40
C ILE A 75 -2.04 -5.18 -3.33
N PRO A 76 -0.80 -5.59 -3.68
CA PRO A 76 0.29 -5.57 -2.73
C PRO A 76 0.67 -4.13 -2.36
N PRO A 77 0.87 -3.83 -1.07
CA PRO A 77 1.41 -2.56 -0.63
C PRO A 77 2.77 -2.29 -1.26
N ARG A 78 3.08 -1.01 -1.48
CA ARG A 78 4.32 -0.62 -2.15
C ARG A 78 5.53 -0.78 -1.23
N ASN A 79 6.63 -1.27 -1.80
CA ASN A 79 7.97 -1.13 -1.22
C ASN A 79 8.36 0.36 -1.12
N LEU A 80 8.36 0.88 0.11
CA LEU A 80 8.65 2.29 0.39
C LEU A 80 10.16 2.59 0.35
N ARG A 81 11.03 1.60 0.57
CA ARG A 81 12.50 1.73 0.49
C ARG A 81 13.02 2.01 -0.91
N ARG A 82 12.20 1.87 -1.96
CA ARG A 82 12.58 2.25 -3.34
C ARG A 82 12.60 3.77 -3.56
N GLY A 83 11.93 4.56 -2.73
CA GLY A 83 11.81 6.01 -2.91
C GLY A 83 11.01 6.43 -4.16
N ILE A 84 10.30 5.49 -4.80
CA ILE A 84 9.47 5.73 -5.99
C ILE A 84 8.01 5.52 -5.61
N TYR A 85 7.27 6.62 -5.50
CA TYR A 85 5.87 6.62 -5.08
C TYR A 85 4.94 6.89 -6.26
N ARG A 86 3.78 6.23 -6.28
CA ARG A 86 2.72 6.56 -7.25
C ARG A 86 2.21 7.96 -6.91
N GLY A 87 2.10 8.85 -7.89
CA GLY A 87 1.56 10.21 -7.71
C GLY A 87 2.51 11.25 -7.11
N GLY A 88 3.83 11.00 -7.11
CA GLY A 88 4.85 12.02 -6.82
C GLY A 88 5.67 11.76 -5.56
N ARG A 89 6.87 12.34 -5.52
CA ARG A 89 7.85 12.19 -4.43
C ARG A 89 8.01 13.45 -3.56
N ARG A 90 7.27 14.52 -3.85
CA ARG A 90 7.37 15.73 -3.04
C ARG A 90 6.76 15.43 -1.66
N PRO A 91 7.29 16.00 -0.57
CA PRO A 91 6.71 15.79 0.76
C PRO A 91 5.20 16.08 0.80
N LEU A 92 4.74 17.09 0.06
CA LEU A 92 3.33 17.44 -0.05
C LEU A 92 2.48 16.36 -0.76
N ASP A 93 3.03 15.67 -1.77
CA ASP A 93 2.32 14.61 -2.47
C ASP A 93 2.09 13.41 -1.53
N LEU A 94 3.09 13.09 -0.72
CA LEU A 94 3.00 12.07 0.33
C LEU A 94 2.03 12.47 1.43
N TYR A 95 2.07 13.73 1.86
CA TYR A 95 1.14 14.26 2.85
C TYR A 95 -0.32 14.06 2.40
N TYR A 96 -0.67 14.52 1.20
CA TYR A 96 -2.03 14.38 0.69
C TYR A 96 -2.45 12.92 0.54
N ARG A 97 -1.52 12.05 0.10
CA ARG A 97 -1.77 10.62 0.00
C ARG A 97 -2.07 9.98 1.35
N ILE A 98 -1.27 10.27 2.37
CA ILE A 98 -1.45 9.69 3.71
C ILE A 98 -2.71 10.27 4.37
N HIS A 99 -2.92 11.58 4.23
CA HIS A 99 -4.08 12.25 4.79
C HIS A 99 -5.40 11.73 4.19
N ALA A 100 -5.49 11.61 2.86
CA ALA A 100 -6.73 11.24 2.17
C ALA A 100 -6.90 9.73 1.92
N GLY A 101 -5.82 8.93 1.99
CA GLY A 101 -5.84 7.54 1.54
C GLY A 101 -5.81 7.41 0.01
N ILE A 102 -6.00 6.19 -0.49
CA ILE A 102 -6.16 5.91 -1.92
C ILE A 102 -7.56 5.38 -2.16
N ASN A 103 -8.43 6.22 -2.73
CA ASN A 103 -9.77 5.78 -3.12
C ASN A 103 -9.69 4.60 -4.10
N GLY A 104 -10.51 3.59 -3.88
CA GLY A 104 -10.50 2.36 -4.67
C GLY A 104 -9.47 1.33 -4.21
N ALA A 105 -8.54 1.65 -3.29
CA ALA A 105 -7.54 0.72 -2.80
C ALA A 105 -7.64 0.53 -1.27
N PRO A 106 -7.08 -0.56 -0.72
CA PRO A 106 -7.10 -0.84 0.72
C PRO A 106 -6.35 0.16 1.62
N MET A 107 -5.69 1.19 1.07
CA MET A 107 -4.92 2.16 1.86
C MET A 107 -5.86 3.25 2.40
N PRO A 108 -6.19 3.23 3.71
CA PRO A 108 -7.17 4.14 4.28
C PRO A 108 -6.60 5.56 4.44
N ALA A 109 -7.51 6.51 4.66
CA ALA A 109 -7.16 7.86 5.09
C ALA A 109 -6.63 7.85 6.53
N ALA A 110 -5.50 8.51 6.79
CA ALA A 110 -5.05 8.77 8.16
C ALA A 110 -5.83 9.93 8.82
N LYS A 111 -6.55 10.73 8.02
CA LYS A 111 -7.41 11.81 8.52
C LYS A 111 -8.43 11.26 9.52
N GLY A 112 -8.47 11.86 10.71
CA GLY A 112 -9.38 11.46 11.79
C GLY A 112 -8.76 10.48 12.78
N THR A 113 -7.68 9.78 12.40
CA THR A 113 -6.93 8.88 13.29
C THR A 113 -5.60 9.48 13.73
N VAL A 114 -4.94 10.22 12.84
CA VAL A 114 -3.66 10.91 13.08
C VAL A 114 -3.86 12.42 12.93
N PRO A 115 -3.38 13.25 13.87
CA PRO A 115 -3.40 14.70 13.72
C PRO A 115 -2.63 15.17 12.47
N PRO A 116 -3.07 16.24 11.78
CA PRO A 116 -2.40 16.78 10.59
C PRO A 116 -0.90 17.05 10.76
N GLU A 117 -0.48 17.51 11.93
CA GLU A 117 0.92 17.77 12.30
C GLU A 117 1.73 16.47 12.39
N ASP A 118 1.15 15.40 12.92
CA ASP A 118 1.79 14.09 13.08
C ASP A 118 1.97 13.37 11.73
N ILE A 119 1.13 13.67 10.74
CA ILE A 119 1.30 13.14 9.37
C ILE A 119 2.62 13.61 8.78
N TRP A 120 3.09 14.82 9.08
CA TRP A 120 4.41 15.29 8.61
C TRP A 120 5.57 14.48 9.21
N HIS A 121 5.43 13.98 10.44
CA HIS A 121 6.41 13.07 11.02
C HIS A 121 6.46 11.76 10.24
N ILE A 122 5.30 11.19 9.87
CA ILE A 122 5.21 9.99 9.02
C ILE A 122 5.84 10.26 7.65
N VAL A 123 5.54 11.39 7.01
CA VAL A 123 6.15 11.78 5.71
C VAL A 123 7.69 11.81 5.82
N ASN A 124 8.22 12.43 6.88
CA ASN A 124 9.66 12.50 7.09
C ASN A 124 10.29 11.11 7.30
N TYR A 125 9.60 10.22 8.02
CA TYR A 125 10.05 8.83 8.19
C TYR A 125 9.99 8.04 6.87
N VAL A 126 8.91 8.14 6.09
CA VAL A 126 8.80 7.46 4.79
C VAL A 126 9.89 7.92 3.83
N LEU A 127 10.24 9.22 3.85
CA LEU A 127 11.34 9.76 3.06
C LEU A 127 12.72 9.34 3.55
N SER A 128 12.88 8.93 4.81
CA SER A 128 14.17 8.40 5.31
C SER A 128 14.38 6.93 4.98
N LEU A 129 13.32 6.15 4.80
CA LEU A 129 13.38 4.69 4.54
C LEU A 129 14.38 4.28 3.44
N PRO A 130 14.49 4.95 2.27
CA PRO A 130 15.45 4.55 1.23
C PRO A 130 16.92 4.65 1.66
N TYR A 131 17.21 5.37 2.74
CA TYR A 131 18.54 5.64 3.28
C TYR A 131 18.80 4.96 4.62
N GLU A 132 17.79 4.27 5.19
CA GLU A 132 18.00 3.46 6.38
C GLU A 132 18.75 2.19 5.98
N LEU A 133 20.00 2.07 6.45
CA LEU A 133 20.79 0.85 6.36
C LEU A 133 20.17 -0.19 7.29
N ASP A 134 19.24 -0.96 6.77
CA ASP A 134 18.90 -2.28 7.27
C ASP A 134 20.18 -3.10 7.20
N GLY A 135 20.81 -3.37 8.35
CA GLY A 135 22.19 -3.89 8.51
C GLY A 135 22.54 -5.20 7.79
N GLU A 136 21.72 -5.68 6.86
CA GLU A 136 22.00 -6.77 5.92
C GLU A 136 22.05 -6.34 4.44
N LEU A 137 21.67 -5.10 4.08
CA LEU A 137 21.74 -4.59 2.69
C LEU A 137 22.34 -3.17 2.59
N GLY A 138 23.36 -2.92 3.42
CA GLY A 138 24.25 -1.77 3.31
C GLY A 138 25.56 -2.03 2.59
N ALA A 139 25.87 -3.28 2.22
CA ALA A 139 27.14 -3.63 1.57
C ALA A 139 27.12 -3.41 0.04
N ASP A 140 25.95 -3.48 -0.62
CA ASP A 140 25.90 -3.66 -2.08
C ASP A 140 25.05 -2.61 -2.85
N ARG A 141 24.67 -1.49 -2.24
CA ARG A 141 24.32 -0.32 -3.05
C ARG A 141 25.59 0.51 -3.25
N PRO A 142 26.28 0.44 -4.41
CA PRO A 142 26.99 1.62 -4.84
C PRO A 142 25.92 2.71 -4.88
N MET A 143 26.05 3.72 -4.02
CA MET A 143 25.52 5.04 -4.35
C MET A 143 26.13 5.31 -5.72
N VAL A 144 25.37 5.11 -6.79
CA VAL A 144 25.82 5.47 -8.13
C VAL A 144 25.79 6.99 -8.13
N ALA A 145 26.86 7.57 -7.58
CA ALA A 145 27.46 8.76 -8.13
C ALA A 145 27.65 8.42 -9.60
N ARG A 146 26.68 8.83 -10.42
CA ARG A 146 26.92 8.99 -11.84
C ARG A 146 27.83 10.21 -11.95
N ASP A 147 29.11 10.00 -11.70
CA ASP A 147 30.12 10.76 -12.41
C ASP A 147 29.97 10.45 -13.91
N ARG A 148 30.30 11.46 -14.72
CA ARG A 148 30.45 11.52 -16.19
C ARG A 148 29.31 12.31 -16.86
N PHE A 149 29.56 13.51 -17.39
CA PHE A 149 30.37 13.85 -18.58
C PHE A 149 30.11 12.91 -19.76
#